data_AF-A0A930KRN2-F1
#
_entry.id   AF-A0A930KRN2-F1
#
_cell.length_a   1.000
_cell.length_b   1.000
_cell.length_c   1.000
_cell.angle_alpha   90.00
_cell.angle_beta   90.00
_cell.angle_gamma   90.00
#
_symmetry.space_group_name_H-M   'P 1'
#
loop_
_entity.id
_entity.type
_entity.pdbx_description
1 polymer ?
#
loop_
_entity_poly.entity_id
_entity_poly.type
_entity_poly.pdbx_seq_one_letter_code
_entity_poly.pdbx_strand_id
1 'polypeptide(L)'
;MSGTPRIWKPPFKAKKYTSPCEKRNILISGLIFIPISFAFPIAIWLALTIPDWHKINLNHKHYMIFSTQLYTSFMIFQLILRKNEMKNKLKTDKQVITYKNKATPKINVMGDMKSILALTPLAISAAFILTLYYYNWIFDNNIGSAFQITSMRLSKDKYRLISATLMILTVMYLFLVPARALKIYHPYPTYQHSETKQQLNAKLKLSIHLMISIAITTLLVGIPSTMIFKILNPLDYTTDALFFASFSFSWAQMKIVAPNATIISMFQYMLAFKDVKFKQKISLNILKTIFIFDILFINSYLTLTLVQVGGSIAATGSNTKNPLSAYSCVFSRNDTRKDPIAFGIIIESKDTSLHIFTPELDLDTKRYVHIGERGEVFPNQPLESHITLKENYIIEQYDDSKHNYDWKTGKCTHK
;
A
#
# COMPACT_ATOMS: atom_id res chain seq x y z
N MET A 1 2.44 -69.95 39.30
CA MET A 1 2.04 -69.58 37.93
C MET A 1 0.79 -68.72 38.01
N SER A 2 0.89 -67.49 37.54
CA SER A 2 -0.10 -66.42 37.63
C SER A 2 -1.02 -66.41 36.41
N GLY A 3 -2.34 -66.44 36.62
CA GLY A 3 -3.34 -66.08 35.61
C GLY A 3 -4.05 -64.79 36.03
N THR A 4 -3.72 -63.70 35.35
CA THR A 4 -4.18 -62.32 35.59
C THR A 4 -5.70 -62.13 35.37
N PRO A 5 -6.38 -61.26 36.15
CA PRO A 5 -7.78 -60.96 35.96
C PRO A 5 -8.00 -59.96 34.80
N ARG A 6 -9.04 -60.20 34.00
CA ARG A 6 -9.52 -59.30 32.92
C ARG A 6 -9.98 -57.97 33.51
N ILE A 7 -9.22 -56.90 33.24
CA ILE A 7 -9.62 -55.52 33.49
C ILE A 7 -10.66 -55.11 32.44
N TRP A 8 -11.90 -54.90 32.89
CA TRP A 8 -12.94 -54.22 32.13
C TRP A 8 -12.49 -52.80 31.77
N LYS A 9 -12.49 -52.45 30.48
CA LYS A 9 -12.34 -51.05 30.04
C LYS A 9 -13.66 -50.31 30.28
N PRO A 10 -13.68 -49.16 30.95
CA PRO A 10 -14.91 -48.38 31.09
C PRO A 10 -15.27 -47.69 29.76
N PRO A 11 -16.54 -47.69 29.34
CA PRO A 11 -17.00 -47.00 28.14
C PRO A 11 -17.41 -45.57 28.52
N PHE A 12 -16.46 -44.70 28.85
CA PHE A 12 -16.76 -43.29 29.02
C PHE A 12 -15.92 -42.45 28.06
N LYS A 13 -16.47 -42.18 26.88
CA LYS A 13 -16.10 -40.99 26.10
C LYS A 13 -16.49 -39.78 26.94
N ALA A 14 -15.53 -39.20 27.65
CA ALA A 14 -15.71 -37.96 28.37
C ALA A 14 -16.22 -36.88 27.41
N LYS A 15 -17.49 -36.47 27.55
CA LYS A 15 -18.01 -35.28 26.89
C LYS A 15 -17.19 -34.09 27.39
N LYS A 16 -16.53 -33.40 26.45
CA LYS A 16 -15.77 -32.18 26.71
C LYS A 16 -16.75 -31.06 27.10
N TYR A 17 -17.11 -30.96 28.37
CA TYR A 17 -17.89 -29.84 28.89
C TYR A 17 -17.01 -28.59 28.92
N THR A 18 -17.24 -27.69 27.96
CA THR A 18 -16.78 -26.29 28.05
C THR A 18 -17.79 -25.55 28.92
N SER A 19 -17.34 -24.93 30.00
CA SER A 19 -18.26 -24.31 30.96
C SER A 19 -18.95 -23.07 30.34
N PRO A 20 -20.18 -22.72 30.72
CA PRO A 20 -20.88 -21.53 30.20
C PRO A 20 -20.10 -20.22 30.41
N CYS A 21 -19.38 -20.10 31.53
CA CYS A 21 -18.49 -18.96 31.81
C CYS A 21 -17.30 -18.86 30.83
N GLU A 22 -16.77 -20.01 30.37
CA GLU A 22 -15.67 -20.07 29.41
C GLU A 22 -16.08 -19.55 28.03
N LYS A 23 -17.32 -19.83 27.58
CA LYS A 23 -17.89 -19.26 26.35
C LYS A 23 -18.15 -17.76 26.48
N ARG A 24 -18.57 -17.29 27.65
CA ARG A 24 -18.91 -15.88 27.91
C ARG A 24 -17.67 -14.98 27.83
N ASN A 25 -16.56 -15.38 28.46
CA ASN A 25 -15.34 -14.55 28.46
C ASN A 25 -14.67 -14.46 27.08
N ILE A 26 -14.63 -15.57 26.31
CA ILE A 26 -14.09 -15.55 24.94
C ILE A 26 -14.94 -14.67 24.01
N LEU A 27 -16.27 -14.67 24.20
CA LEU A 27 -17.19 -13.81 23.45
C LEU A 27 -16.95 -12.32 23.77
N ILE A 28 -16.83 -11.98 25.06
CA ILE A 28 -16.58 -10.60 25.54
C ILE A 28 -15.23 -10.09 25.03
N SER A 29 -14.19 -10.92 25.10
CA SER A 29 -12.86 -10.60 24.57
C SER A 29 -12.83 -10.37 23.06
N GLY A 30 -13.59 -11.15 22.28
CA GLY A 30 -13.74 -10.94 20.85
C GLY A 30 -14.53 -9.68 20.49
N LEU A 31 -15.57 -9.38 21.27
CA LEU A 31 -16.36 -8.15 21.15
C LEU A 31 -15.54 -6.89 21.40
N ILE A 32 -14.40 -6.98 22.10
CA ILE A 32 -13.50 -5.85 22.35
C ILE A 32 -12.35 -5.82 21.33
N PHE A 33 -11.78 -6.98 20.99
CA PHE A 33 -10.60 -7.04 20.11
C PHE A 33 -10.87 -6.57 18.68
N ILE A 34 -11.96 -7.06 18.07
CA ILE A 34 -12.31 -6.75 16.68
C ILE A 34 -12.54 -5.25 16.47
N PRO A 35 -13.39 -4.56 17.26
CA PRO A 35 -13.60 -3.12 17.07
C PRO A 35 -12.35 -2.30 17.34
N ILE A 36 -11.49 -2.69 18.30
CA ILE A 36 -10.22 -2.00 18.54
C ILE A 36 -9.26 -2.16 17.35
N SER A 37 -9.13 -3.38 16.81
CA SER A 37 -8.29 -3.66 15.64
C SER A 37 -8.79 -2.95 14.37
N PHE A 38 -10.10 -2.74 14.26
CA PHE A 38 -10.70 -1.97 13.18
C PHE A 38 -10.56 -0.44 13.37
N ALA A 39 -10.76 0.06 14.59
CA ALA A 39 -10.77 1.48 14.88
C ALA A 39 -9.38 2.13 14.88
N PHE A 40 -8.32 1.40 15.29
CA PHE A 40 -6.98 1.99 15.38
C PHE A 40 -6.44 2.52 14.05
N PRO A 41 -6.47 1.77 12.92
CA PRO A 41 -6.07 2.32 11.63
C PRO A 41 -6.84 3.56 11.20
N ILE A 42 -8.14 3.60 11.49
CA ILE A 42 -9.01 4.74 11.16
C ILE A 42 -8.61 5.95 12.01
N ALA A 43 -8.40 5.75 13.31
CA ALA A 43 -7.95 6.82 14.21
C ALA A 43 -6.56 7.35 13.82
N ILE A 44 -5.64 6.45 13.43
CA ILE A 44 -4.31 6.83 12.93
C ILE A 44 -4.44 7.63 11.64
N TRP A 45 -5.25 7.15 10.68
CA TRP A 45 -5.49 7.86 9.43
C TRP A 45 -6.05 9.26 9.67
N LEU A 46 -7.09 9.39 10.50
CA LEU A 46 -7.65 10.68 10.88
C LEU A 46 -6.60 11.57 11.55
N ALA A 47 -5.77 11.01 12.44
CA ALA A 47 -4.69 11.76 13.09
C ALA A 47 -3.63 12.27 12.08
N LEU A 48 -3.33 11.50 11.03
CA LEU A 48 -2.39 11.89 9.98
C LEU A 48 -2.98 12.93 9.02
N THR A 49 -4.31 13.07 8.95
CA THR A 49 -5.00 13.98 8.03
C THR A 49 -5.66 15.19 8.70
N ILE A 50 -5.49 15.38 10.03
CA ILE A 50 -6.11 16.46 10.85
C ILE A 50 -6.28 17.81 10.14
N PRO A 51 -5.23 18.43 9.55
CA PRO A 51 -5.37 19.77 8.96
C PRO A 51 -6.30 19.83 7.74
N ASP A 52 -6.63 18.68 7.14
CA ASP A 52 -7.27 18.57 5.83
C ASP A 52 -8.54 17.69 5.87
N TRP A 53 -9.16 17.49 7.04
CA TRP A 53 -10.37 16.65 7.16
C TRP A 53 -11.51 17.07 6.23
N HIS A 54 -11.68 18.37 6.00
CA HIS A 54 -12.68 18.92 5.08
C HIS A 54 -12.47 18.53 3.61
N LYS A 55 -11.27 18.05 3.24
CA LYS A 55 -10.93 17.59 1.88
C LYS A 55 -11.13 16.09 1.70
N ILE A 56 -11.48 15.35 2.76
CA ILE A 56 -11.68 13.91 2.68
C ILE A 56 -12.97 13.63 1.90
N ASN A 57 -12.82 13.14 0.68
CA ASN A 57 -13.93 12.65 -0.14
C ASN A 57 -13.95 11.11 -0.10
N LEU A 58 -14.90 10.55 0.66
CA LEU A 58 -15.09 9.12 0.75
C LEU A 58 -15.57 8.57 -0.59
N ASN A 59 -14.73 7.72 -1.20
CA ASN A 59 -15.03 7.04 -2.46
C ASN A 59 -14.98 5.51 -2.27
N HIS A 60 -15.26 4.78 -3.35
CA HIS A 60 -15.21 3.32 -3.36
C HIS A 60 -13.91 2.74 -2.77
N LYS A 61 -12.74 3.34 -3.01
CA LYS A 61 -11.45 2.87 -2.47
C LYS A 61 -11.44 2.85 -0.93
N HIS A 62 -12.06 3.83 -0.28
CA HIS A 62 -12.14 3.90 1.18
C HIS A 62 -12.98 2.73 1.73
N TYR A 63 -14.15 2.47 1.13
CA TYR A 63 -15.02 1.37 1.53
C TYR A 63 -14.34 0.01 1.39
N MET A 64 -13.55 -0.19 0.33
CA MET A 64 -12.76 -1.40 0.12
C MET A 64 -11.73 -1.60 1.22
N ILE A 65 -11.00 -0.53 1.60
CA ILE A 65 -10.02 -0.59 2.67
C ILE A 65 -10.69 -0.92 4.01
N PHE A 66 -11.84 -0.30 4.31
CA PHE A 66 -12.59 -0.61 5.54
C PHE A 66 -13.10 -2.06 5.56
N SER A 67 -13.64 -2.55 4.44
CA SER A 67 -14.08 -3.94 4.31
C SER A 67 -12.93 -4.93 4.54
N THR A 68 -11.81 -4.72 3.85
CA THR A 68 -10.61 -5.55 4.00
C THR A 68 -10.08 -5.50 5.43
N GLN A 69 -10.05 -4.33 6.07
CA GLN A 69 -9.63 -4.18 7.46
C GLN A 69 -10.53 -4.96 8.43
N LEU A 70 -11.84 -4.92 8.21
CA LEU A 70 -12.80 -5.66 9.04
C LEU A 70 -12.60 -7.18 8.88
N TYR A 71 -12.33 -7.65 7.66
CA TYR A 71 -11.95 -9.05 7.40
C TYR A 71 -10.66 -9.45 8.10
N THR A 72 -9.59 -8.67 7.95
CA THR A 72 -8.30 -8.99 8.58
C THR A 72 -8.40 -9.01 10.10
N SER A 73 -9.09 -8.04 10.72
CA SER A 73 -9.37 -8.01 12.16
C SER A 73 -10.09 -9.27 12.64
N PHE A 74 -11.15 -9.70 11.92
CA PHE A 74 -11.89 -10.92 12.23
C PHE A 74 -11.01 -12.18 12.10
N MET A 75 -10.22 -12.27 11.02
CA MET A 75 -9.34 -13.39 10.76
C MET A 75 -8.23 -13.53 11.80
N ILE A 76 -7.59 -12.42 12.18
CA ILE A 76 -6.56 -12.38 13.22
C ILE A 76 -7.14 -12.83 14.57
N PHE A 77 -8.34 -12.39 14.91
CA PHE A 77 -9.02 -12.83 16.12
C PHE A 77 -9.26 -14.36 16.14
N GLN A 78 -9.81 -14.93 15.06
CA GLN A 78 -10.04 -16.37 14.96
C GLN A 78 -8.75 -17.19 15.02
N LEU A 79 -7.69 -16.66 14.42
CA LEU A 79 -6.35 -17.23 14.47
C LEU A 79 -5.77 -17.28 15.89
N ILE A 80 -5.95 -16.21 16.67
CA ILE A 80 -5.56 -16.16 18.08
C ILE A 80 -6.31 -17.25 18.86
N LEU A 81 -7.61 -17.43 18.62
CA LEU A 81 -8.41 -18.48 19.26
C LEU A 81 -7.92 -19.89 18.89
N ARG A 82 -7.68 -20.17 17.60
CA ARG A 82 -7.29 -21.51 17.13
C ARG A 82 -5.91 -21.95 17.60
N LYS A 83 -4.94 -21.04 17.67
CA LYS A 83 -3.58 -21.33 18.20
C LYS A 83 -3.65 -21.88 19.63
N ASN A 84 -4.69 -21.52 20.38
CA ASN A 84 -4.92 -22.05 21.74
C ASN A 84 -5.58 -23.44 21.71
N GLU A 85 -6.50 -23.71 20.77
CA GLU A 85 -7.14 -25.04 20.65
C GLU A 85 -6.18 -26.14 20.16
N MET A 86 -5.31 -25.84 19.19
CA MET A 86 -4.35 -26.83 18.65
C MET A 86 -3.24 -27.19 19.64
N LYS A 87 -2.71 -26.20 20.39
CA LYS A 87 -1.75 -26.46 21.49
C LYS A 87 -2.36 -27.32 22.60
N ASN A 88 -3.67 -27.23 22.83
CA ASN A 88 -4.37 -28.05 23.83
C ASN A 88 -4.63 -29.50 23.36
N LYS A 89 -4.69 -29.75 22.04
CA LYS A 89 -4.83 -31.11 21.48
C LYS A 89 -3.49 -31.84 21.33
N LEU A 90 -2.41 -31.14 21.00
CA LEU A 90 -1.09 -31.76 20.82
C LEU A 90 -0.44 -32.20 22.15
N LYS A 91 -0.79 -31.57 23.28
CA LYS A 91 -0.30 -31.93 24.62
C LYS A 91 -0.79 -33.31 25.12
N THR A 92 -1.70 -33.98 24.43
CA THR A 92 -2.22 -35.29 24.83
C THR A 92 -1.38 -36.46 24.28
N ASP A 93 -0.49 -36.22 23.31
CA ASP A 93 0.34 -37.26 22.68
C ASP A 93 1.84 -36.86 22.61
N LYS A 94 2.58 -37.32 23.63
CA LYS A 94 4.04 -37.61 23.66
C LYS A 94 5.12 -36.50 23.61
N GLN A 95 6.32 -37.00 23.93
CA GLN A 95 7.43 -36.44 24.73
C GLN A 95 8.33 -35.38 24.07
N VAL A 96 8.98 -34.66 24.97
CA VAL A 96 9.96 -33.60 24.82
C VAL A 96 11.20 -34.07 24.05
N ILE A 97 11.54 -33.37 22.96
CA ILE A 97 12.87 -33.38 22.35
C ILE A 97 13.42 -31.96 22.42
N THR A 98 14.58 -31.80 23.06
CA THR A 98 15.30 -30.56 23.26
C THR A 98 16.26 -30.31 22.10
N TYR A 99 16.15 -29.14 21.44
CA TYR A 99 17.13 -28.68 20.46
C TYR A 99 17.80 -27.38 20.94
N LYS A 100 19.13 -27.30 20.72
CA LYS A 100 20.00 -26.19 21.13
C LYS A 100 19.64 -24.86 20.44
N ASN A 101 19.56 -23.79 21.25
CA ASN A 101 19.36 -22.41 20.82
C ASN A 101 20.53 -21.90 19.96
N LYS A 102 20.22 -21.28 18.80
CA LYS A 102 21.13 -20.33 18.13
C LYS A 102 20.79 -18.92 18.58
N ALA A 103 21.84 -18.14 18.82
CA ALA A 103 21.79 -16.80 19.40
C ALA A 103 20.89 -15.82 18.62
N THR A 104 20.32 -14.89 19.38
CA THR A 104 19.56 -13.73 18.90
C THR A 104 20.38 -12.89 17.91
N PRO A 105 19.82 -12.47 16.77
CA PRO A 105 20.55 -11.60 15.85
C PRO A 105 20.65 -10.20 16.46
N LYS A 106 21.89 -9.74 16.71
CA LYS A 106 22.18 -8.34 17.06
C LYS A 106 21.82 -7.44 15.86
N ILE A 107 21.09 -6.35 16.12
CA ILE A 107 20.78 -5.33 15.12
C ILE A 107 22.08 -4.65 14.72
N ASN A 108 22.43 -4.78 13.44
CA ASN A 108 23.56 -4.08 12.86
C ASN A 108 23.04 -2.88 12.06
N VAL A 109 22.77 -1.77 12.75
CA VAL A 109 22.26 -0.51 12.14
C VAL A 109 23.16 -0.01 11.00
N MET A 110 24.47 -0.29 11.11
CA MET A 110 25.47 0.01 10.07
C MET A 110 25.29 -0.85 8.81
N GLY A 111 24.82 -2.09 8.95
CA GLY A 111 24.51 -2.98 7.83
C GLY A 111 23.28 -2.54 7.04
N ASP A 112 22.28 -2.00 7.74
CA ASP A 112 21.05 -1.47 7.12
C ASP A 112 21.30 -0.14 6.39
N MET A 113 22.18 0.75 6.89
CA MET A 113 22.59 1.96 6.16
C MET A 113 23.37 1.64 4.87
N LYS A 114 24.20 0.59 4.88
CA LYS A 114 24.88 0.10 3.66
C LYS A 114 23.87 -0.40 2.61
N SER A 115 22.68 -0.83 3.04
CA SER A 115 21.59 -1.23 2.13
C SER A 115 20.96 -0.04 1.38
N ILE A 116 21.00 1.17 1.94
CA ILE A 116 20.40 2.37 1.31
C ILE A 116 21.21 2.80 0.07
N LEU A 117 22.54 2.82 0.16
CA LEU A 117 23.38 3.05 -1.03
C LEU A 117 23.24 1.91 -2.06
N ALA A 118 23.07 0.67 -1.59
CA ALA A 118 22.81 -0.49 -2.46
C ALA A 118 21.43 -0.45 -3.15
N LEU A 119 20.49 0.39 -2.69
CA LEU A 119 19.21 0.60 -3.35
C LEU A 119 19.29 1.56 -4.54
N THR A 120 20.40 2.29 -4.73
CA THR A 120 20.52 3.27 -5.83
C THR A 120 20.35 2.64 -7.22
N PRO A 121 21.00 1.51 -7.56
CA PRO A 121 20.77 0.84 -8.85
C PRO A 121 19.32 0.34 -9.00
N LEU A 122 18.71 -0.15 -7.92
CA LEU A 122 17.31 -0.57 -7.90
C LEU A 122 16.37 0.61 -8.10
N ALA A 123 16.66 1.77 -7.49
CA ALA A 123 15.89 2.99 -7.65
C ALA A 123 15.97 3.52 -9.08
N ILE A 124 17.15 3.47 -9.73
CA ILE A 124 17.30 3.85 -11.14
C ILE A 124 16.48 2.92 -12.05
N SER A 125 16.60 1.60 -11.85
CA SER A 125 15.86 0.62 -12.63
C SER A 125 14.34 0.76 -12.44
N ALA A 126 13.88 0.91 -11.20
CA ALA A 126 12.48 1.12 -10.88
C ALA A 126 11.96 2.45 -11.46
N ALA A 127 12.74 3.54 -11.35
CA ALA A 127 12.38 4.83 -11.92
C ALA A 127 12.16 4.70 -13.44
N PHE A 128 13.06 4.02 -14.14
CA PHE A 128 12.96 3.80 -15.57
C PHE A 128 11.71 2.98 -15.93
N ILE A 129 11.52 1.81 -15.30
CA ILE A 129 10.41 0.90 -15.63
C ILE A 129 9.05 1.55 -15.34
N LEU A 130 8.90 2.22 -14.19
CA LEU A 130 7.65 2.84 -13.80
C LEU A 130 7.33 4.07 -14.68
N THR A 131 8.34 4.88 -15.00
CA THR A 131 8.18 6.02 -15.92
C THR A 131 7.85 5.55 -17.33
N LEU A 132 8.51 4.47 -17.80
CA LEU A 132 8.21 3.85 -19.10
C LEU A 132 6.77 3.34 -19.15
N TYR A 133 6.32 2.68 -18.09
CA TYR A 133 4.94 2.18 -18.01
C TYR A 133 3.92 3.32 -18.07
N TYR A 134 4.20 4.43 -17.38
CA TYR A 134 3.39 5.64 -17.46
C TYR A 134 3.34 6.21 -18.87
N TYR A 135 4.48 6.47 -19.52
CA TYR A 135 4.48 7.01 -20.88
C TYR A 135 3.92 6.04 -21.93
N ASN A 136 4.08 4.73 -21.74
CA ASN A 136 3.45 3.73 -22.61
C ASN A 136 1.92 3.83 -22.54
N TRP A 137 1.36 4.12 -21.37
CA TRP A 137 -0.07 4.39 -21.23
C TRP A 137 -0.47 5.75 -21.85
N ILE A 138 0.35 6.80 -21.69
CA ILE A 138 0.08 8.13 -22.28
C ILE A 138 0.05 8.09 -23.82
N PHE A 139 0.89 7.27 -24.44
CA PHE A 139 0.99 7.16 -25.90
C PHE A 139 0.21 5.97 -26.48
N ASP A 140 -0.86 5.55 -25.81
CA ASP A 140 -1.75 4.47 -26.25
C ASP A 140 -1.00 3.20 -26.70
N ASN A 141 -0.09 2.72 -25.86
CA ASN A 141 0.77 1.55 -26.07
C ASN A 141 1.81 1.66 -27.19
N ASN A 142 2.13 2.88 -27.65
CA ASN A 142 3.30 3.10 -28.49
C ASN A 142 4.60 3.06 -27.67
N ILE A 143 5.14 1.86 -27.53
CA ILE A 143 6.35 1.61 -26.74
C ILE A 143 7.59 2.33 -27.29
N GLY A 144 7.66 2.59 -28.61
CA GLY A 144 8.78 3.27 -29.25
C GLY A 144 8.91 4.71 -28.75
N SER A 145 7.84 5.49 -28.85
CA SER A 145 7.79 6.86 -28.35
C SER A 145 7.94 6.91 -26.82
N ALA A 146 7.33 5.97 -26.10
CA ALA A 146 7.47 5.88 -24.65
C ALA A 146 8.92 5.65 -24.22
N PHE A 147 9.64 4.77 -24.91
CA PHE A 147 11.04 4.47 -24.62
C PHE A 147 11.95 5.66 -24.93
N GLN A 148 11.75 6.31 -26.09
CA GLN A 148 12.50 7.50 -26.48
C GLN A 148 12.37 8.60 -25.42
N ILE A 149 11.13 8.98 -25.06
CA ILE A 149 10.89 10.05 -24.09
C ILE A 149 11.39 9.67 -22.71
N THR A 150 11.17 8.42 -22.27
CA THR A 150 11.64 7.96 -20.95
C THR A 150 13.17 7.98 -20.86
N SER A 151 13.87 7.51 -21.89
CA SER A 151 15.34 7.50 -21.91
C SER A 151 15.93 8.91 -21.88
N MET A 152 15.34 9.85 -22.63
CA MET A 152 15.72 11.25 -22.62
C MET A 152 15.46 11.91 -21.26
N ARG A 153 14.28 11.69 -20.67
CA ARG A 153 13.94 12.15 -19.32
C ARG A 153 14.88 11.59 -18.26
N LEU A 154 15.23 10.31 -18.33
CA LEU A 154 16.18 9.71 -17.39
C LEU A 154 17.58 10.32 -17.54
N SER A 155 17.99 10.71 -18.74
CA SER A 155 19.29 11.36 -18.96
C SER A 155 19.32 12.79 -18.40
N LYS A 156 18.27 13.58 -18.65
CA LYS A 156 18.21 15.01 -18.34
C LYS A 156 17.68 15.33 -16.93
N ASP A 157 16.67 14.60 -16.46
CA ASP A 157 15.97 14.81 -15.18
C ASP A 157 16.31 13.73 -14.13
N LYS A 158 17.48 13.07 -14.24
CA LYS A 158 17.85 11.89 -13.43
C LYS A 158 17.65 12.06 -11.93
N TYR A 159 18.08 13.19 -11.37
CA TYR A 159 18.02 13.42 -9.92
C TYR A 159 16.58 13.57 -9.42
N ARG A 160 15.68 14.16 -10.22
CA ARG A 160 14.26 14.28 -9.87
C ARG A 160 13.60 12.90 -9.84
N LEU A 161 13.78 12.11 -10.92
CA LEU A 161 13.19 10.78 -11.06
C LEU A 161 13.71 9.80 -9.99
N ILE A 162 15.02 9.81 -9.73
CA ILE A 162 15.64 8.98 -8.69
C ILE A 162 15.14 9.40 -7.30
N SER A 163 15.07 10.70 -7.01
CA SER A 163 14.59 11.20 -5.71
C SER A 163 13.14 10.79 -5.44
N ALA A 164 12.23 10.99 -6.41
CA ALA A 164 10.84 10.56 -6.29
C ALA A 164 10.72 9.05 -6.06
N THR A 165 11.54 8.26 -6.75
CA THR A 165 11.56 6.79 -6.58
C THR A 165 12.10 6.37 -5.22
N LEU A 166 13.14 7.05 -4.70
CA LEU A 166 13.65 6.82 -3.35
C LEU A 166 12.62 7.18 -2.28
N MET A 167 11.81 8.22 -2.48
CA MET A 167 10.69 8.54 -1.59
C MET A 167 9.67 7.40 -1.53
N ILE A 168 9.28 6.83 -2.69
CA ILE A 168 8.38 5.67 -2.75
C ILE A 168 8.99 4.45 -2.05
N LEU A 169 10.25 4.14 -2.32
CA LEU A 169 10.99 3.05 -1.64
C LEU A 169 11.05 3.27 -0.12
N THR A 170 11.22 4.51 0.32
CA THR A 170 11.21 4.89 1.74
C THR A 170 9.86 4.61 2.39
N VAL A 171 8.75 4.97 1.73
CA VAL A 171 7.40 4.61 2.22
C VAL A 171 7.22 3.10 2.32
N MET A 172 7.65 2.34 1.29
CA MET A 172 7.59 0.87 1.33
C MET A 172 8.44 0.28 2.47
N TYR A 173 9.56 0.90 2.81
CA TYR A 173 10.37 0.52 3.96
C TYR A 173 9.66 0.84 5.29
N LEU A 174 9.15 2.07 5.44
CA LEU A 174 8.44 2.55 6.63
C LEU A 174 7.20 1.70 6.94
N PHE A 175 6.52 1.24 5.89
CA PHE A 175 5.42 0.29 5.99
C PHE A 175 5.77 -0.99 6.78
N LEU A 176 7.02 -1.49 6.69
CA LEU A 176 7.45 -2.70 7.39
C LEU A 176 7.90 -2.45 8.84
N VAL A 177 8.08 -1.20 9.24
CA VAL A 177 8.68 -0.84 10.53
C VAL A 177 7.83 -1.29 11.72
N PRO A 178 6.50 -1.09 11.78
CA PRO A 178 5.70 -1.53 12.94
C PRO A 178 5.80 -3.03 13.19
N ALA A 179 5.83 -3.83 12.11
CA ALA A 179 6.00 -5.28 12.18
C ALA A 179 7.41 -5.69 12.65
N ARG A 180 8.45 -4.93 12.32
CA ARG A 180 9.82 -5.15 12.79
C ARG A 180 9.99 -4.74 14.25
N ALA A 181 9.40 -3.62 14.65
CA ALA A 181 9.46 -3.09 16.01
C ALA A 181 8.86 -4.06 17.04
N LEU A 182 7.86 -4.86 16.64
CA LEU A 182 7.34 -5.96 17.47
C LEU A 182 8.41 -6.93 17.99
N LYS A 183 9.45 -7.23 17.19
CA LYS A 183 10.56 -8.09 17.64
C LYS A 183 11.34 -7.49 18.80
N ILE A 184 11.33 -6.17 18.93
CA ILE A 184 12.04 -5.42 19.98
C ILE A 184 11.18 -5.39 21.24
N TYR A 185 9.90 -5.01 21.11
CA TYR A 185 8.97 -4.96 22.25
C TYR A 185 8.68 -6.34 22.83
N HIS A 186 8.76 -7.37 22.01
CA HIS A 186 8.62 -8.74 22.44
C HIS A 186 9.55 -9.64 21.62
N PRO A 187 10.79 -9.90 22.08
CA PRO A 187 11.60 -10.95 21.48
C PRO A 187 10.76 -12.22 21.59
N TYR A 188 10.42 -12.82 20.44
CA TYR A 188 9.57 -13.99 20.40
C TYR A 188 10.18 -15.05 21.32
N PRO A 189 9.58 -15.34 22.48
CA PRO A 189 10.08 -16.44 23.28
C PRO A 189 9.73 -17.66 22.47
N THR A 190 10.71 -18.51 22.21
CA THR A 190 10.43 -19.92 21.94
C THR A 190 9.72 -20.41 23.20
N TYR A 191 8.38 -20.30 23.23
CA TYR A 191 7.57 -20.51 24.42
C TYR A 191 7.68 -21.99 24.81
N GLN A 192 8.60 -22.26 25.72
CA GLN A 192 8.81 -23.53 26.36
C GLN A 192 8.58 -23.32 27.86
N HIS A 193 7.31 -23.25 28.26
CA HIS A 193 6.93 -23.65 29.61
C HIS A 193 5.47 -24.07 29.68
N SER A 194 5.15 -24.85 30.70
CA SER A 194 3.84 -25.41 31.04
C SER A 194 2.83 -24.31 31.37
N GLU A 195 1.57 -24.43 30.93
CA GLU A 195 0.64 -23.28 30.94
C GLU A 195 -0.81 -23.70 31.23
N THR A 196 -1.40 -23.09 32.27
CA THR A 196 -2.79 -23.24 32.77
C THR A 196 -3.71 -22.10 32.27
N LYS A 197 -5.04 -22.25 32.46
CA LYS A 197 -6.11 -21.40 31.86
C LYS A 197 -6.10 -19.91 32.23
N GLN A 198 -5.45 -19.52 33.33
CA GLN A 198 -5.27 -18.11 33.75
C GLN A 198 -4.48 -17.28 32.72
N GLN A 199 -3.86 -17.96 31.76
CA GLN A 199 -2.98 -17.40 30.76
C GLN A 199 -3.65 -16.91 29.48
N LEU A 200 -4.89 -17.29 29.20
CA LEU A 200 -5.61 -16.78 28.01
C LEU A 200 -5.93 -15.29 28.16
N ASN A 201 -6.44 -14.88 29.32
CA ASN A 201 -6.68 -13.47 29.64
C ASN A 201 -5.35 -12.69 29.70
N ALA A 202 -4.29 -13.27 30.27
CA ALA A 202 -2.97 -12.64 30.29
C ALA A 202 -2.40 -12.44 28.87
N LYS A 203 -2.56 -13.44 27.99
CA LYS A 203 -2.11 -13.40 26.59
C LYS A 203 -2.94 -12.45 25.74
N LEU A 204 -4.24 -12.33 26.00
CA LEU A 204 -5.07 -11.33 25.34
C LEU A 204 -4.73 -9.92 25.81
N LYS A 205 -4.52 -9.71 27.11
CA LYS A 205 -4.04 -8.44 27.67
C LYS A 205 -2.70 -8.03 27.08
N LEU A 206 -1.77 -8.98 26.93
CA LEU A 206 -0.50 -8.80 26.23
C LEU A 206 -0.72 -8.45 24.74
N SER A 207 -1.64 -9.13 24.06
CA SER A 207 -1.97 -8.83 22.66
C SER A 207 -2.55 -7.42 22.51
N ILE A 208 -3.37 -6.97 23.45
CA ILE A 208 -3.91 -5.60 23.50
C ILE A 208 -2.78 -4.58 23.72
N HIS A 209 -1.85 -4.86 24.63
CA HIS A 209 -0.69 -3.99 24.83
C HIS A 209 0.16 -3.88 23.56
N LEU A 210 0.42 -5.01 22.88
CA LEU A 210 1.13 -5.03 21.60
C LEU A 210 0.38 -4.26 20.50
N MET A 211 -0.95 -4.32 20.47
CA MET A 211 -1.75 -3.51 19.52
C MET A 211 -1.54 -2.00 19.74
N ILE A 212 -1.46 -1.55 20.98
CA ILE A 212 -1.18 -0.14 21.30
C ILE A 212 0.23 0.23 20.80
N SER A 213 1.25 -0.61 21.05
CA SER A 213 2.60 -0.39 20.54
C SER A 213 2.64 -0.34 19.00
N ILE A 214 1.88 -1.21 18.33
CA ILE A 214 1.73 -1.17 16.87
C ILE A 214 1.07 0.13 16.44
N ALA A 215 -0.01 0.55 17.11
CA ALA A 215 -0.71 1.78 16.77
C ALA A 215 0.21 3.00 16.88
N ILE A 216 0.96 3.12 17.98
CA ILE A 216 1.91 4.20 18.22
C ILE A 216 3.03 4.19 17.16
N THR A 217 3.63 3.03 16.90
CA THR A 217 4.70 2.94 15.89
C THR A 217 4.19 3.25 14.49
N THR A 218 3.00 2.76 14.13
CA THR A 218 2.34 3.04 12.83
C THR A 218 2.05 4.54 12.68
N LEU A 219 1.60 5.21 13.74
CA LEU A 219 1.41 6.66 13.75
C LEU A 219 2.73 7.39 13.53
N LEU A 220 3.78 7.03 14.28
CA LEU A 220 5.11 7.65 14.19
C LEU A 220 5.71 7.55 12.79
N VAL A 221 5.65 6.38 12.14
CA VAL A 221 6.14 6.21 10.76
C VAL A 221 5.16 6.73 9.70
N GLY A 222 3.89 6.89 10.07
CA GLY A 222 2.86 7.46 9.23
C GLY A 222 3.07 8.95 8.96
N ILE A 223 3.66 9.69 9.90
CA ILE A 223 3.97 11.13 9.74
C ILE A 223 4.87 11.38 8.52
N PRO A 224 6.10 10.83 8.45
CA PRO A 224 6.97 11.03 7.28
C PRO A 224 6.37 10.42 6.00
N SER A 225 5.63 9.31 6.10
CA SER A 225 4.96 8.71 4.93
C SER A 225 3.90 9.62 4.34
N THR A 226 3.11 10.29 5.18
CA THR A 226 2.06 11.23 4.76
C THR A 226 2.66 12.48 4.12
N MET A 227 3.81 12.96 4.63
CA MET A 227 4.55 14.06 3.99
C MET A 227 5.00 13.68 2.58
N ILE A 228 5.51 12.45 2.40
CA ILE A 228 5.88 11.94 1.08
C ILE A 228 4.66 11.86 0.15
N PHE A 229 3.51 11.35 0.63
CA PHE A 229 2.30 11.30 -0.18
C PHE A 229 1.81 12.68 -0.60
N LYS A 230 1.90 13.69 0.27
CA LYS A 230 1.56 15.08 -0.09
C LYS A 230 2.44 15.64 -1.21
N ILE A 231 3.71 15.25 -1.27
CA ILE A 231 4.63 15.67 -2.34
C ILE A 231 4.34 14.93 -3.64
N LEU A 232 4.20 13.61 -3.58
CA LEU A 232 4.08 12.76 -4.77
C LEU A 232 2.68 12.74 -5.39
N ASN A 233 1.65 12.84 -4.56
CA ASN A 233 0.26 12.66 -4.95
C ASN A 233 -0.69 13.54 -4.10
N PRO A 234 -0.60 14.88 -4.21
CA PRO A 234 -1.30 15.82 -3.33
C PRO A 234 -2.83 15.74 -3.38
N LEU A 235 -3.41 15.19 -4.45
CA LEU A 235 -4.87 15.08 -4.60
C LEU A 235 -5.44 13.86 -3.88
N ASP A 236 -4.72 12.73 -3.90
CA ASP A 236 -5.18 11.45 -3.38
C ASP A 236 -4.44 11.01 -2.08
N TYR A 237 -3.53 11.85 -1.54
CA TYR A 237 -2.68 11.48 -0.40
C TYR A 237 -3.46 11.00 0.85
N THR A 238 -4.70 11.46 1.04
CA THR A 238 -5.56 11.02 2.15
C THR A 238 -5.94 9.54 2.02
N THR A 239 -6.19 9.07 0.79
CA THR A 239 -6.46 7.66 0.50
C THR A 239 -5.20 6.83 0.68
N ASP A 240 -4.05 7.33 0.21
CA ASP A 240 -2.75 6.67 0.35
C ASP A 240 -2.36 6.52 1.83
N ALA A 241 -2.63 7.54 2.65
CA ALA A 241 -2.43 7.49 4.10
C ALA A 241 -3.32 6.45 4.79
N LEU A 242 -4.59 6.31 4.37
CA LEU A 242 -5.51 5.29 4.90
C LEU A 242 -5.02 3.88 4.55
N PHE A 243 -4.60 3.68 3.29
CA PHE A 243 -4.04 2.41 2.83
C PHE A 243 -2.78 2.05 3.63
N PHE A 244 -1.87 3.00 3.81
CA PHE A 244 -0.68 2.83 4.63
C PHE A 244 -1.01 2.43 6.06
N ALA A 245 -1.88 3.18 6.75
CA ALA A 245 -2.24 2.93 8.14
C ALA A 245 -2.90 1.54 8.31
N SER A 246 -3.86 1.19 7.45
CA SER A 246 -4.61 -0.07 7.52
C SER A 246 -3.71 -1.26 7.24
N PHE A 247 -2.93 -1.21 6.16
CA PHE A 247 -2.10 -2.32 5.76
C PHE A 247 -0.93 -2.52 6.75
N SER A 248 -0.29 -1.43 7.20
CA SER A 248 0.90 -1.50 8.08
C SER A 248 0.52 -2.06 9.45
N PHE A 249 -0.61 -1.58 9.98
CA PHE A 249 -1.18 -2.05 11.23
C PHE A 249 -1.60 -3.53 11.13
N SER A 250 -2.37 -3.91 10.10
CA SER A 250 -2.81 -5.29 9.90
C SER A 250 -1.63 -6.27 9.72
N TRP A 251 -0.60 -5.86 8.98
CA TRP A 251 0.60 -6.66 8.78
C TRP A 251 1.34 -6.90 10.10
N ALA A 252 1.53 -5.85 10.90
CA ALA A 252 2.12 -5.97 12.22
C ALA A 252 1.27 -6.84 13.16
N GLN A 253 -0.05 -6.68 13.18
CA GLN A 253 -0.92 -7.52 13.99
C GLN A 253 -0.81 -9.01 13.63
N MET A 254 -0.65 -9.35 12.35
CA MET A 254 -0.45 -10.74 11.98
C MET A 254 0.88 -11.31 12.49
N LYS A 255 1.94 -10.50 12.55
CA LYS A 255 3.22 -10.95 13.12
C LYS A 255 3.12 -11.37 14.59
N ILE A 256 2.15 -10.85 15.34
CA ILE A 256 1.81 -11.35 16.69
C ILE A 256 1.39 -12.84 16.61
N VAL A 257 0.56 -13.20 15.64
CA VAL A 257 -0.01 -14.54 15.50
C VAL A 257 0.98 -15.51 14.84
N ALA A 258 1.58 -15.07 13.73
CA ALA A 258 2.41 -15.85 12.84
C ALA A 258 3.75 -15.11 12.56
N PRO A 259 4.71 -15.16 13.49
CA PRO A 259 5.97 -14.41 13.43
C PRO A 259 6.78 -14.64 12.14
N ASN A 260 6.81 -15.90 11.71
CA ASN A 260 7.63 -16.37 10.58
C ASN A 260 6.86 -16.39 9.25
N ALA A 261 5.57 -16.03 9.24
CA ALA A 261 4.78 -16.04 8.01
C ALA A 261 5.27 -14.95 7.04
N THR A 262 5.47 -15.31 5.77
CA THR A 262 5.59 -14.34 4.68
C THR A 262 4.21 -13.78 4.33
N ILE A 263 4.18 -12.62 3.66
CA ILE A 263 2.92 -12.01 3.19
C ILE A 263 2.10 -13.03 2.38
N ILE A 264 2.76 -13.74 1.46
CA ILE A 264 2.12 -14.76 0.61
C ILE A 264 1.52 -15.90 1.42
N SER A 265 2.30 -16.49 2.35
CA SER A 265 1.81 -17.59 3.19
C SER A 265 0.61 -17.18 4.07
N MET A 266 0.55 -15.91 4.45
CA MET A 266 -0.55 -15.34 5.23
C MET A 266 -1.82 -15.20 4.40
N PHE A 267 -1.73 -14.68 3.17
CA PHE A 267 -2.88 -14.62 2.25
C PHE A 267 -3.44 -16.02 1.98
N GLN A 268 -2.55 -16.99 1.71
CA GLN A 268 -2.96 -18.39 1.54
C GLN A 268 -3.68 -18.93 2.77
N TYR A 269 -3.18 -18.63 3.97
CA TYR A 269 -3.81 -19.05 5.21
C TYR A 269 -5.20 -18.43 5.40
N MET A 270 -5.36 -17.13 5.12
CA MET A 270 -6.66 -16.46 5.23
C MET A 270 -7.69 -17.03 4.25
N LEU A 271 -7.29 -17.24 3.00
CA LEU A 271 -8.14 -17.81 1.96
C LEU A 271 -8.49 -19.28 2.25
N ALA A 272 -7.56 -20.07 2.77
CA ALA A 272 -7.77 -21.48 3.10
C ALA A 272 -8.55 -21.71 4.40
N PHE A 273 -8.82 -20.65 5.18
CA PHE A 273 -9.50 -20.78 6.46
C PHE A 273 -10.96 -21.23 6.28
N LYS A 274 -11.29 -22.42 6.81
CA LYS A 274 -12.63 -23.05 6.73
C LYS A 274 -13.21 -23.47 8.09
N ASP A 275 -12.41 -23.43 9.16
CA ASP A 275 -12.76 -24.01 10.47
C ASP A 275 -13.40 -22.98 11.40
N VAL A 276 -14.70 -22.70 11.19
CA VAL A 276 -15.50 -21.82 12.06
C VAL A 276 -16.81 -22.51 12.47
N LYS A 277 -17.26 -22.28 13.71
CA LYS A 277 -18.54 -22.78 14.21
C LYS A 277 -19.70 -22.31 13.32
N PHE A 278 -20.70 -23.16 13.11
CA PHE A 278 -21.79 -22.96 12.15
C PHE A 278 -22.47 -21.58 12.22
N LYS A 279 -22.71 -21.03 13.42
CA LYS A 279 -23.32 -19.69 13.59
C LYS A 279 -22.44 -18.51 13.12
N GLN A 280 -21.11 -18.63 13.18
CA GLN A 280 -20.15 -17.62 12.69
C GLN A 280 -19.70 -17.91 11.25
N LYS A 281 -20.10 -19.06 10.70
CA LYS A 281 -19.72 -19.51 9.36
C LYS A 281 -20.36 -18.66 8.27
N ILE A 282 -21.60 -18.19 8.48
CA ILE A 282 -22.30 -17.30 7.54
C ILE A 282 -21.60 -15.95 7.46
N SER A 283 -21.33 -15.29 8.59
CA SER A 283 -20.63 -14.00 8.62
C SER A 283 -19.21 -14.10 8.07
N LEU A 284 -18.47 -15.17 8.39
CA LEU A 284 -17.15 -15.44 7.80
C LEU A 284 -17.24 -15.61 6.29
N ASN A 285 -18.20 -16.39 5.79
CA ASN A 285 -18.34 -16.65 4.36
C ASN A 285 -18.71 -15.38 3.59
N ILE A 286 -19.59 -14.53 4.13
CA ILE A 286 -19.91 -13.22 3.55
C ILE A 286 -18.64 -12.38 3.49
N LEU A 287 -17.94 -12.23 4.62
CA LEU A 287 -16.74 -11.40 4.71
C LEU A 287 -15.59 -11.91 3.83
N LYS A 288 -15.46 -13.24 3.71
CA LYS A 288 -14.52 -13.89 2.79
C LYS A 288 -14.89 -13.64 1.33
N THR A 289 -16.18 -13.66 0.99
CA THR A 289 -16.64 -13.36 -0.37
C THR A 289 -16.34 -11.92 -0.72
N ILE A 290 -16.59 -10.99 0.20
CA ILE A 290 -16.23 -9.58 0.02
C ILE A 290 -14.70 -9.43 -0.13
N PHE A 291 -13.90 -10.10 0.69
CA PHE A 291 -12.44 -10.06 0.56
C PHE A 291 -11.92 -10.65 -0.77
N ILE A 292 -12.53 -11.72 -1.28
CA ILE A 292 -12.19 -12.27 -2.61
C ILE A 292 -12.56 -11.25 -3.70
N PHE A 293 -13.73 -10.63 -3.58
CA PHE A 293 -14.14 -9.55 -4.47
C PHE A 293 -13.15 -8.37 -4.41
N ASP A 294 -12.68 -8.00 -3.22
CA ASP A 294 -11.66 -6.97 -3.02
C ASP A 294 -10.35 -7.31 -3.74
N ILE A 295 -9.89 -8.56 -3.66
CA ILE A 295 -8.68 -9.02 -4.37
C ILE A 295 -8.86 -8.95 -5.89
N LEU A 296 -10.00 -9.43 -6.40
CA LEU A 296 -10.30 -9.40 -7.84
C LEU A 296 -10.37 -7.96 -8.36
N PHE A 297 -10.99 -7.07 -7.57
CA PHE A 297 -11.06 -5.65 -7.87
C PHE A 297 -9.65 -5.02 -7.88
N ILE A 298 -8.82 -5.26 -6.87
CA ILE A 298 -7.43 -4.76 -6.85
C ILE A 298 -6.67 -5.23 -8.10
N ASN A 299 -6.82 -6.49 -8.49
CA ASN A 299 -6.18 -7.02 -9.70
C ASN A 299 -6.63 -6.29 -10.97
N SER A 300 -7.93 -5.96 -11.08
CA SER A 300 -8.47 -5.17 -12.18
C SER A 300 -7.95 -3.73 -12.23
N TYR A 301 -7.49 -3.19 -11.10
CA TYR A 301 -6.95 -1.83 -10.98
C TYR A 301 -5.42 -1.78 -10.94
N LEU A 302 -4.73 -2.93 -10.93
CA LEU A 302 -3.28 -3.01 -10.80
C LEU A 302 -2.57 -2.20 -11.88
N THR A 303 -3.02 -2.30 -13.13
CA THR A 303 -2.52 -1.50 -14.25
C THR A 303 -2.64 -0.01 -13.98
N LEU A 304 -3.82 0.46 -13.53
CA LEU A 304 -4.03 1.88 -13.22
C LEU A 304 -3.16 2.33 -12.04
N THR A 305 -2.96 1.47 -11.04
CA THR A 305 -2.06 1.77 -9.91
C THR A 305 -0.61 1.90 -10.37
N LEU A 306 -0.13 1.02 -11.26
CA LEU A 306 1.21 1.13 -11.82
C LEU A 306 1.40 2.41 -12.65
N VAL A 307 0.39 2.78 -13.44
CA VAL A 307 0.35 4.07 -14.15
C VAL A 307 0.44 5.23 -13.17
N GLN A 308 -0.35 5.23 -12.09
CA GLN A 308 -0.35 6.30 -11.08
C GLN A 308 1.01 6.44 -10.39
N VAL A 309 1.63 5.31 -10.00
CA VAL A 309 2.96 5.32 -9.39
C VAL A 309 4.01 5.87 -10.37
N GLY A 310 3.98 5.43 -11.63
CA GLY A 310 4.85 5.97 -12.68
C GLY A 310 4.61 7.45 -12.95
N GLY A 311 3.35 7.88 -12.95
CA GLY A 311 2.95 9.28 -13.10
C GLY A 311 3.42 10.15 -11.93
N SER A 312 3.39 9.66 -10.69
CA SER A 312 3.92 10.41 -9.54
C SER A 312 5.44 10.61 -9.60
N ILE A 313 6.16 9.72 -10.30
CA ILE A 313 7.59 9.84 -10.58
C ILE A 313 7.83 10.82 -11.74
N ALA A 314 7.08 10.65 -12.84
CA ALA A 314 7.29 11.41 -14.08
C ALA A 314 6.78 12.86 -13.99
N ALA A 315 5.61 13.05 -13.38
CA ALA A 315 4.81 14.28 -13.32
C ALA A 315 4.33 14.56 -11.88
N THR A 316 5.29 14.62 -10.95
CA THR A 316 5.06 14.86 -9.52
C THR A 316 4.11 16.03 -9.26
N GLY A 317 3.11 15.84 -8.41
CA GLY A 317 2.18 16.90 -8.01
C GLY A 317 1.01 17.15 -8.96
N SER A 318 0.90 16.43 -10.09
CA SER A 318 -0.18 16.56 -11.06
C SER A 318 -1.26 15.46 -10.91
N ASN A 319 -2.42 15.65 -11.53
CA ASN A 319 -3.48 14.65 -11.60
C ASN A 319 -3.09 13.51 -12.56
N THR A 320 -2.33 12.52 -12.08
CA THR A 320 -1.77 11.41 -12.87
C THR A 320 -2.81 10.50 -13.54
N LYS A 321 -4.11 10.70 -13.27
CA LYS A 321 -5.22 10.01 -13.95
C LYS A 321 -5.61 10.68 -15.28
N ASN A 322 -5.20 11.92 -15.49
CA ASN A 322 -5.47 12.66 -16.71
C ASN A 322 -4.24 12.56 -17.64
N PRO A 323 -4.35 12.00 -18.86
CA PRO A 323 -3.21 11.90 -19.77
C PRO A 323 -2.54 13.25 -20.08
N LEU A 324 -3.32 14.35 -20.11
CA LEU A 324 -2.79 15.70 -20.30
C LEU A 324 -1.84 16.13 -19.17
N SER A 325 -1.94 15.52 -17.99
CA SER A 325 -1.07 15.82 -16.85
C SER A 325 0.39 15.39 -17.07
N ALA A 326 0.69 14.61 -18.13
CA ALA A 326 2.07 14.31 -18.51
C ALA A 326 2.78 15.52 -19.14
N TYR A 327 2.00 16.48 -19.64
CA TYR A 327 2.44 17.63 -20.42
C TYR A 327 2.54 18.88 -19.53
N SER A 328 3.35 19.82 -19.96
CA SER A 328 3.54 21.12 -19.31
C SER A 328 3.11 22.24 -20.25
N CYS A 329 2.54 23.29 -19.66
CA CYS A 329 2.22 24.54 -20.33
C CYS A 329 3.40 25.50 -20.21
N VAL A 330 3.76 26.12 -21.33
CA VAL A 330 4.83 27.11 -21.41
C VAL A 330 4.21 28.47 -21.68
N PHE A 331 4.50 29.44 -20.82
CA PHE A 331 3.96 30.80 -20.91
C PHE A 331 5.09 31.83 -21.03
N SER A 332 4.83 32.95 -21.71
CA SER A 332 5.74 34.10 -21.67
C SER A 332 5.73 34.71 -20.26
N ARG A 333 6.91 35.15 -19.81
CA ARG A 333 7.12 35.86 -18.54
C ARG A 333 6.98 37.38 -18.73
N ASN A 334 5.97 37.82 -19.48
CA ASN A 334 5.65 39.24 -19.62
C ASN A 334 4.58 39.64 -18.58
N ASP A 335 4.84 40.72 -17.82
CA ASP A 335 4.14 41.07 -16.58
C ASP A 335 2.64 41.39 -16.71
N THR A 336 2.11 41.50 -17.94
CA THR A 336 0.71 41.90 -18.17
C THR A 336 -0.18 40.82 -18.80
N ARG A 337 0.41 39.86 -19.54
CA ARG A 337 -0.31 38.70 -20.10
C ARG A 337 0.65 37.51 -20.18
N LYS A 338 0.31 36.42 -19.47
CA LYS A 338 0.98 35.13 -19.60
C LYS A 338 0.55 34.45 -20.89
N ASP A 339 1.02 34.97 -22.02
CA ASP A 339 0.62 34.45 -23.33
C ASP A 339 1.15 33.01 -23.51
N PRO A 340 0.32 32.09 -24.03
CA PRO A 340 0.71 30.70 -24.21
C PRO A 340 1.70 30.56 -25.36
N ILE A 341 2.84 29.93 -25.07
CA ILE A 341 3.92 29.67 -26.03
C ILE A 341 3.78 28.27 -26.61
N ALA A 342 3.75 27.25 -25.75
CA ALA A 342 3.78 25.85 -26.16
C ALA A 342 3.12 24.95 -25.11
N PHE A 343 2.74 23.74 -25.55
CA PHE A 343 2.23 22.68 -24.69
C PHE A 343 2.89 21.36 -25.08
N GLY A 344 3.56 20.71 -24.13
CA GLY A 344 4.40 19.56 -24.48
C GLY A 344 5.06 18.91 -23.28
N ILE A 345 5.65 17.73 -23.51
CA ILE A 345 6.52 17.06 -22.53
C ILE A 345 7.91 17.69 -22.64
N ILE A 346 8.32 18.43 -21.62
CA ILE A 346 9.61 19.14 -21.59
C ILE A 346 10.76 18.17 -21.27
N ILE A 347 11.71 17.98 -22.17
CA ILE A 347 12.89 17.14 -21.92
C ILE A 347 14.02 17.93 -21.30
N GLU A 348 14.27 19.12 -21.82
CA GLU A 348 15.33 20.01 -21.37
C GLU A 348 14.87 21.46 -21.54
N SER A 349 15.20 22.29 -20.55
CA SER A 349 14.90 23.71 -20.52
C SER A 349 16.19 24.47 -20.28
N LYS A 350 16.48 25.42 -21.17
CA LYS A 350 17.62 26.36 -21.10
C LYS A 350 17.09 27.78 -21.26
N ASP A 351 17.88 28.78 -20.92
CA ASP A 351 17.45 30.20 -20.86
C ASP A 351 16.69 30.68 -22.10
N THR A 352 17.12 30.26 -23.30
CA THR A 352 16.52 30.69 -24.58
C THR A 352 16.05 29.52 -25.46
N SER A 353 16.05 28.29 -24.95
CA SER A 353 15.60 27.14 -25.75
C SER A 353 14.90 26.07 -24.93
N LEU A 354 13.94 25.42 -25.57
CA LEU A 354 13.18 24.30 -25.03
C LEU A 354 13.29 23.10 -25.94
N HIS A 355 13.67 21.96 -25.38
CA HIS A 355 13.54 20.66 -26.02
C HIS A 355 12.23 20.03 -25.55
N ILE A 356 11.29 19.87 -26.47
CA ILE A 356 9.89 19.58 -26.14
C ILE A 356 9.26 18.59 -27.13
N PHE A 357 8.43 17.70 -26.61
CA PHE A 357 7.56 16.82 -27.40
C PHE A 357 6.14 17.39 -27.38
N THR A 358 5.67 17.88 -28.53
CA THR A 358 4.37 18.55 -28.69
C THR A 358 3.37 17.62 -29.38
N PRO A 359 2.10 17.53 -28.93
CA PRO A 359 1.10 16.70 -29.61
C PRO A 359 0.98 17.06 -31.10
N GLU A 360 0.83 16.06 -31.96
CA GLU A 360 0.62 16.27 -33.39
C GLU A 360 -0.84 16.59 -33.73
N LEU A 361 -1.04 17.48 -34.71
CA LEU A 361 -2.37 17.77 -35.25
C LEU A 361 -2.81 16.62 -36.15
N ASP A 362 -3.89 15.93 -35.78
CA ASP A 362 -4.56 15.01 -36.69
C ASP A 362 -5.27 15.81 -37.79
N LEU A 363 -4.89 15.55 -39.04
CA LEU A 363 -5.40 16.28 -40.21
C LEU A 363 -6.85 15.94 -40.54
N ASP A 364 -7.31 14.74 -40.21
CA ASP A 364 -8.66 14.26 -40.48
C ASP A 364 -9.64 14.85 -39.46
N THR A 365 -9.29 14.78 -38.18
CA THR A 365 -10.15 15.27 -37.09
C THR A 365 -9.95 16.75 -36.78
N LYS A 366 -8.84 17.35 -37.24
CA LYS A 366 -8.39 18.72 -36.92
C LYS A 366 -8.25 18.96 -35.42
N ARG A 367 -7.75 17.95 -34.70
CA ARG A 367 -7.56 17.99 -33.24
C ARG A 367 -6.18 17.47 -32.86
N TYR A 368 -5.67 17.99 -31.75
CA TYR A 368 -4.42 17.55 -31.12
C TYR A 368 -4.60 16.39 -30.13
N VAL A 369 -5.83 15.88 -30.02
CA VAL A 369 -6.23 14.82 -29.09
C VAL A 369 -7.16 13.83 -29.77
N HIS A 370 -7.15 12.60 -29.27
CA HIS A 370 -8.12 11.56 -29.59
C HIS A 370 -8.79 11.05 -28.30
N ILE A 371 -9.91 10.34 -28.47
CA ILE A 371 -10.69 9.78 -27.35
C ILE A 371 -10.35 8.30 -27.26
N GLY A 372 -9.85 7.86 -26.12
CA GLY A 372 -9.56 6.46 -25.85
C GLY A 372 -10.84 5.63 -25.58
N GLU A 373 -10.67 4.31 -25.45
CA GLU A 373 -11.78 3.36 -25.33
C GLU A 373 -12.75 3.65 -24.17
N ARG A 374 -12.28 4.25 -23.06
CA ARG A 374 -13.11 4.54 -21.88
C ARG A 374 -13.48 6.01 -21.76
N GLY A 375 -13.32 6.77 -22.83
CA GLY A 375 -13.67 8.18 -22.90
C GLY A 375 -12.60 9.13 -22.35
N GLU A 376 -11.41 8.64 -22.00
CA GLU A 376 -10.29 9.50 -21.65
C GLU A 376 -9.79 10.26 -22.88
N VAL A 377 -9.32 11.50 -22.68
CA VAL A 377 -8.78 12.34 -23.75
C VAL A 377 -7.27 12.22 -23.74
N PHE A 378 -6.73 11.62 -24.80
CA PHE A 378 -5.30 11.41 -24.98
C PHE A 378 -4.75 12.41 -26.00
N PRO A 379 -3.65 13.11 -25.69
CA PRO A 379 -2.88 13.82 -26.70
C PRO A 379 -2.42 12.86 -27.80
N ASN A 380 -2.43 13.33 -29.04
CA ASN A 380 -1.89 12.54 -30.14
C ASN A 380 -0.40 12.31 -29.98
N GLN A 381 0.14 11.34 -30.74
CA GLN A 381 1.56 11.00 -30.72
C GLN A 381 2.38 12.28 -30.91
N PRO A 382 3.32 12.58 -30.00
CA PRO A 382 3.99 13.87 -30.04
C PRO A 382 5.18 13.88 -30.99
N LEU A 383 5.42 15.04 -31.59
CA LEU A 383 6.60 15.33 -32.39
C LEU A 383 7.67 16.02 -31.53
N GLU A 384 8.91 15.58 -31.69
CA GLU A 384 10.07 16.20 -31.07
C GLU A 384 10.39 17.53 -31.76
N SER A 385 10.59 18.59 -30.97
CA SER A 385 11.00 19.89 -31.49
C SER A 385 11.91 20.64 -30.52
N HIS A 386 12.68 21.57 -31.08
CA HIS A 386 13.50 22.53 -30.34
C HIS A 386 12.98 23.93 -30.62
N ILE A 387 12.41 24.56 -29.59
CA ILE A 387 11.86 25.91 -29.69
C ILE A 387 12.88 26.90 -29.16
N THR A 388 13.29 27.87 -29.99
CA THR A 388 14.10 29.02 -29.54
C THR A 388 13.18 30.15 -29.11
N LEU A 389 13.35 30.63 -27.88
CA LEU A 389 12.53 31.66 -27.29
C LEU A 389 13.31 32.97 -27.18
N LYS A 390 12.66 34.06 -27.60
CA LYS A 390 13.22 35.42 -27.54
C LYS A 390 13.03 36.08 -26.18
N GLU A 391 12.11 35.56 -25.38
CA GLU A 391 11.71 36.11 -24.08
C GLU A 391 11.84 35.03 -23.00
N ASN A 392 11.97 35.49 -21.76
CA ASN A 392 11.89 34.62 -20.59
C ASN A 392 10.52 33.92 -20.55
N TYR A 393 10.50 32.69 -20.07
CA TYR A 393 9.29 31.88 -20.01
C TYR A 393 9.10 31.24 -18.64
N ILE A 394 7.89 30.75 -18.38
CA ILE A 394 7.51 29.98 -17.21
C ILE A 394 6.97 28.64 -17.70
N ILE A 395 7.42 27.54 -17.09
CA ILE A 395 6.87 26.21 -17.30
C ILE A 395 5.99 25.87 -16.10
N GLU A 396 4.73 25.53 -16.36
CA GLU A 396 3.80 25.04 -15.36
C GLU A 396 3.32 23.65 -15.78
N GLN A 397 3.35 22.65 -14.89
CA GLN A 397 2.79 21.33 -15.20
C GLN A 397 1.28 21.47 -15.43
N TYR A 398 0.73 20.77 -16.44
CA TYR A 398 -0.69 20.84 -16.70
C TYR A 398 -1.50 20.36 -15.48
N ASP A 399 -2.52 21.14 -15.16
CA ASP A 399 -3.36 21.00 -13.98
C ASP A 399 -4.76 21.45 -14.41
N ASP A 400 -5.70 20.53 -14.46
CA ASP A 400 -7.07 20.78 -14.91
C ASP A 400 -7.82 21.79 -14.04
N SER A 401 -7.36 22.05 -12.80
CA SER A 401 -7.92 23.09 -11.95
C SER A 401 -7.45 24.51 -12.32
N LYS A 402 -6.30 24.65 -12.97
CA LYS A 402 -5.65 25.95 -13.28
C LYS A 402 -5.57 26.25 -14.77
N HIS A 403 -5.55 25.22 -15.59
CA HIS A 403 -5.25 25.28 -17.01
C HIS A 403 -6.42 24.79 -17.85
N ASN A 404 -6.56 25.38 -19.03
CA ASN A 404 -7.45 24.92 -20.08
C ASN A 404 -6.64 24.61 -21.33
N TYR A 405 -6.75 23.39 -21.85
CA TYR A 405 -6.12 22.99 -23.09
C TYR A 405 -7.14 22.99 -24.23
N ASP A 406 -6.92 23.85 -25.23
CA ASP A 406 -7.76 23.88 -26.43
C ASP A 406 -7.28 22.82 -27.43
N TRP A 407 -8.10 21.79 -27.58
CA TRP A 407 -7.81 20.62 -28.42
C TRP A 407 -7.74 20.94 -29.91
N LYS A 408 -8.31 22.08 -30.36
CA LYS A 408 -8.28 22.50 -31.76
C LYS A 408 -7.07 23.34 -32.08
N THR A 409 -6.68 24.24 -31.18
CA THR A 409 -5.55 25.15 -31.41
C THR A 409 -4.24 24.64 -30.84
N GLY A 410 -4.27 23.62 -29.97
CA GLY A 410 -3.10 23.07 -29.30
C GLY A 410 -2.51 24.00 -28.24
N LYS A 411 -3.25 25.04 -27.82
CA LYS A 411 -2.79 26.03 -26.84
C LYS A 411 -3.29 25.69 -25.44
N CYS A 412 -2.41 25.83 -24.45
CA CYS A 412 -2.76 25.76 -23.04
C CYS A 412 -2.86 27.17 -22.45
N THR A 413 -4.00 27.56 -21.88
CA THR A 413 -4.21 28.86 -21.24
C THR A 413 -4.47 28.71 -19.75
N HIS A 414 -4.23 29.78 -18.98
CA HIS A 414 -4.77 29.88 -17.61
C HIS A 414 -6.29 30.01 -17.63
N LYS A 415 -6.95 29.50 -16.59
CA LYS A 415 -8.38 29.64 -16.33
C LYS A 415 -8.75 30.93 -15.63
#